data_AF-A0A7W9F8Q5-F1
#
_entry.id   AF-A0A7W9F8Q5-F1
#
_cell.length_a   1.000
_cell.length_b   1.000
_cell.length_c   1.000
_cell.angle_alpha   90.00
_cell.angle_beta   90.00
_cell.angle_gamma   90.00
#
_symmetry.space_group_name_H-M   'P 1'
#
loop_
_entity.id
_entity.type
_entity.pdbx_description
1 polymer ?
#
loop_
_entity_poly.entity_id
_entity_poly.type
_entity_poly.pdbx_seq_one_letter_code
_entity_poly.pdbx_strand_id
1 'polypeptide(L)'
;MSAEVSPELFAASLEAIGELPADQRGSFEGRAFRLFRLLEERDEADEAALNAFAIQLRLEALARLHDDRGLRAWTLPGDAEGADYIHADVVAAAAVEPLLAIDDHTVGFDLESFRARVLADAAVRGHA
;
A
#
# COMPACT_ATOMS: atom_id res chain seq x y z
N MET A 1 8.19 -14.23 10.73
CA MET A 1 8.72 -14.00 9.37
C MET A 1 7.84 -12.94 8.74
N SER A 2 8.38 -11.75 8.46
CA SER A 2 7.66 -10.78 7.63
C SER A 2 7.83 -11.24 6.19
N ALA A 3 6.76 -11.49 5.45
CA ALA A 3 6.86 -11.49 4.00
C ALA A 3 7.45 -10.15 3.56
N GLU A 4 8.46 -10.18 2.71
CA GLU A 4 9.06 -9.00 2.14
C GLU A 4 8.20 -8.60 0.93
N VAL A 5 7.34 -7.60 1.11
CA VAL A 5 6.54 -7.08 0.00
C VAL A 5 7.44 -6.12 -0.78
N SER A 6 7.85 -6.52 -1.98
CA SER A 6 8.67 -5.65 -2.82
C SER A 6 7.88 -4.41 -3.28
N PRO A 7 8.55 -3.27 -3.55
CA PRO A 7 7.92 -2.10 -4.15
C PRO A 7 7.14 -2.41 -5.42
N GLU A 8 7.69 -3.29 -6.28
CA GLU A 8 7.05 -3.69 -7.53
C GLU A 8 5.76 -4.47 -7.28
N LEU A 9 5.77 -5.42 -6.34
CA LEU A 9 4.59 -6.20 -5.99
C LEU A 9 3.52 -5.31 -5.34
N PHE A 10 3.92 -4.40 -4.46
CA PHE A 10 2.98 -3.49 -3.80
C PHE A 10 2.33 -2.52 -4.79
N ALA A 11 3.12 -1.98 -5.73
CA ALA A 11 2.61 -1.13 -6.81
C ALA A 11 1.63 -1.88 -7.71
N ALA A 12 1.99 -3.08 -8.17
CA ALA A 12 1.11 -3.92 -8.97
C ALA A 12 -0.19 -4.28 -8.22
N SER A 13 -0.12 -4.46 -6.91
CA SER A 13 -1.28 -4.73 -6.06
C SER A 13 -2.23 -3.53 -5.97
N LEU A 14 -1.70 -2.32 -5.82
CA LEU A 14 -2.49 -1.09 -5.84
C LEU A 14 -3.18 -0.87 -7.19
N GLU A 15 -2.47 -1.09 -8.29
CA GLU A 15 -3.03 -1.01 -9.64
C GLU A 15 -4.14 -2.04 -9.84
N ALA A 16 -3.86 -3.31 -9.51
CA ALA A 16 -4.81 -4.40 -9.56
C ALA A 16 -6.09 -4.14 -8.76
N ILE A 17 -5.98 -3.52 -7.59
CA ILE A 17 -7.13 -3.12 -6.76
C ILE A 17 -7.83 -1.91 -7.37
N GLY A 18 -7.09 -0.95 -7.92
CA GLY A 18 -7.64 0.24 -8.58
C GLY A 18 -8.57 -0.09 -9.76
N GLU A 19 -8.32 -1.23 -10.43
CA GLU A 19 -9.16 -1.75 -11.53
C GLU A 19 -10.51 -2.34 -11.06
N LEU A 20 -10.68 -2.60 -9.76
CA LEU A 20 -11.92 -3.19 -9.25
C LEU A 20 -13.10 -2.18 -9.30
N PRO A 21 -14.33 -2.68 -9.45
CA PRO A 21 -15.53 -1.90 -9.19
C PRO A 21 -15.51 -1.23 -7.81
N ALA A 22 -16.12 -0.05 -7.67
CA ALA A 22 -16.01 0.77 -6.46
C ALA A 22 -16.48 0.04 -5.18
N ASP A 23 -17.56 -0.75 -5.28
CA ASP A 23 -18.08 -1.58 -4.19
C ASP A 23 -17.10 -2.68 -3.74
N GLN A 24 -16.32 -3.22 -4.68
CA GLN A 24 -15.31 -4.23 -4.42
C GLN A 24 -13.99 -3.64 -3.91
N ARG A 25 -13.62 -2.43 -4.35
CA ARG A 25 -12.43 -1.70 -3.84
C ARG A 25 -12.51 -1.45 -2.34
N GLY A 26 -13.70 -1.09 -1.84
CA GLY A 26 -13.94 -0.87 -0.42
C GLY A 26 -14.02 -2.15 0.42
N SER A 27 -14.42 -3.27 -0.18
CA SER A 27 -14.57 -4.56 0.49
C SER A 27 -13.22 -5.25 0.73
N PHE A 28 -13.06 -5.82 1.93
CA PHE A 28 -11.91 -6.66 2.26
C PHE A 28 -11.86 -7.90 1.35
N GLU A 29 -13.00 -8.57 1.15
CA GLU A 29 -13.13 -9.77 0.32
C GLU A 29 -12.80 -9.48 -1.15
N GLY A 30 -13.28 -8.34 -1.68
CA GLY A 30 -13.00 -7.90 -3.04
C GLY A 30 -11.49 -7.70 -3.27
N ARG A 31 -10.82 -6.98 -2.35
CA ARG A 31 -9.36 -6.80 -2.40
C ARG A 31 -8.61 -8.11 -2.24
N ALA A 32 -8.98 -8.93 -1.26
CA ALA A 32 -8.31 -10.21 -0.99
C ALA A 32 -8.37 -11.15 -2.21
N PHE A 33 -9.56 -11.32 -2.81
CA PHE A 33 -9.72 -12.15 -4.01
C PHE A 33 -8.86 -11.65 -5.18
N ARG A 34 -8.81 -10.33 -5.39
CA ARG A 34 -7.98 -9.74 -6.45
C ARG A 34 -6.48 -9.94 -6.21
N LEU A 35 -6.02 -9.84 -4.96
CA LEU A 35 -4.63 -10.08 -4.59
C LEU A 35 -4.22 -11.53 -4.82
N PHE A 36 -5.06 -12.50 -4.41
CA PHE A 36 -4.79 -13.92 -4.70
C PHE A 36 -4.67 -14.18 -6.20
N ARG A 37 -5.59 -13.62 -7.01
CA ARG A 37 -5.52 -13.75 -8.47
C ARG A 37 -4.25 -13.13 -9.05
N LEU A 38 -3.83 -11.96 -8.55
CA LEU A 38 -2.58 -11.31 -8.98
C LEU A 38 -1.36 -12.18 -8.67
N LEU A 39 -1.31 -12.79 -7.50
CA LEU A 39 -0.19 -13.63 -7.07
C LEU A 39 -0.14 -14.94 -7.88
N GLU A 40 -1.29 -15.52 -8.21
CA GLU A 40 -1.38 -16.64 -9.16
C GLU A 40 -0.91 -16.25 -10.57
N GLU A 41 -1.33 -15.09 -11.09
CA GLU A 41 -0.92 -14.55 -12.39
C GLU A 41 0.61 -14.35 -12.49
N ARG A 42 1.29 -14.17 -11.35
CA ARG A 42 2.73 -13.89 -11.25
C ARG A 42 3.59 -15.09 -10.89
N ASP A 43 2.98 -16.27 -10.75
CA ASP A 43 3.66 -17.51 -10.30
C ASP A 43 4.27 -17.36 -8.88
N GLU A 44 3.67 -16.52 -8.03
CA GLU A 44 4.06 -16.26 -6.64
C GLU A 44 3.15 -17.03 -5.65
N ALA A 45 2.67 -18.22 -6.07
CA ALA A 45 1.61 -18.97 -5.38
C ALA A 45 2.02 -19.53 -4.01
N ASP A 46 3.29 -19.93 -3.84
CA ASP A 46 3.77 -20.64 -2.64
C ASP A 46 3.63 -19.79 -1.35
N GLU A 47 3.72 -18.46 -1.47
CA GLU A 47 3.56 -17.52 -0.36
C GLU A 47 2.33 -16.61 -0.52
N ALA A 48 1.41 -16.95 -1.43
CA ALA A 48 0.33 -16.04 -1.84
C ALA A 48 -0.53 -15.57 -0.66
N ALA A 49 -0.86 -16.45 0.29
CA ALA A 49 -1.65 -16.08 1.46
C ALA A 49 -0.92 -15.09 2.38
N LEU A 50 0.38 -15.31 2.60
CA LEU A 50 1.19 -14.44 3.44
C LEU A 50 1.43 -13.10 2.77
N ASN A 51 1.72 -13.09 1.46
CA ASN A 51 1.91 -11.87 0.66
C ASN A 51 0.62 -11.06 0.58
N ALA A 52 -0.52 -11.69 0.24
CA ALA A 52 -1.82 -11.01 0.21
C ALA A 52 -2.16 -10.38 1.56
N PHE A 53 -1.90 -11.10 2.67
CA PHE A 53 -2.11 -10.57 4.01
C PHE A 53 -1.16 -9.39 4.31
N ALA A 54 0.13 -9.51 4.03
CA ALA A 54 1.11 -8.45 4.25
C ALA A 54 0.83 -7.20 3.42
N ILE A 55 0.36 -7.36 2.18
CA ILE A 55 -0.09 -6.28 1.29
C ILE A 55 -1.33 -5.62 1.88
N GLN A 56 -2.34 -6.40 2.30
CA GLN A 56 -3.58 -5.87 2.87
C GLN A 56 -3.31 -5.03 4.13
N LEU A 57 -2.42 -5.49 5.02
CA LEU A 57 -2.03 -4.70 6.20
C LEU A 57 -1.36 -3.37 5.83
N ARG A 58 -0.49 -3.38 4.80
CA ARG A 58 0.16 -2.15 4.31
C ARG A 58 -0.83 -1.19 3.66
N LEU A 59 -1.81 -1.69 2.91
CA LEU A 59 -2.88 -0.88 2.34
C LEU A 59 -3.70 -0.19 3.44
N GLU A 60 -4.05 -0.93 4.49
CA GLU A 60 -4.78 -0.37 5.63
C GLU A 60 -3.95 0.63 6.42
N ALA A 61 -2.65 0.36 6.61
CA ALA A 61 -1.73 1.30 7.24
C ALA A 61 -1.61 2.59 6.42
N LEU A 62 -1.52 2.49 5.10
CA LEU A 62 -1.47 3.62 4.18
C LEU A 62 -2.78 4.42 4.18
N ALA A 63 -3.94 3.75 4.17
CA ALA A 63 -5.24 4.41 4.21
C ALA A 63 -5.43 5.25 5.48
N ARG A 64 -4.89 4.81 6.63
CA ARG A 64 -4.92 5.61 7.87
C ARG A 64 -4.12 6.91 7.78
N LEU A 65 -3.18 6.98 6.85
CA LEU A 65 -2.39 8.18 6.61
C LEU A 65 -3.03 9.16 5.62
N HIS A 66 -4.16 8.81 5.00
CA HIS A 66 -4.83 9.66 4.01
C HIS A 66 -5.18 11.06 4.54
N ASP A 67 -5.56 11.17 5.82
CA ASP A 67 -5.87 12.46 6.44
C ASP A 67 -4.65 13.21 7.00
N ASP A 68 -3.47 12.60 6.93
CA ASP A 68 -2.25 13.22 7.39
C ASP A 68 -1.79 14.34 6.44
N ARG A 69 -1.61 15.55 6.98
CA ARG A 69 -1.22 16.74 6.19
C ARG A 69 0.10 16.57 5.45
N GLY A 70 1.03 15.78 5.99
CA GLY A 70 2.32 15.53 5.37
C GLY A 70 2.21 14.68 4.11
N LEU A 71 1.24 13.76 4.07
CA LEU A 71 1.01 12.88 2.93
C LEU A 71 0.03 13.44 1.90
N ARG A 72 -0.85 14.36 2.30
CA ARG A 72 -1.72 15.08 1.35
C ARG A 72 -0.98 15.81 0.24
N ALA A 73 0.27 16.20 0.46
CA ALA A 73 1.13 16.79 -0.58
C ALA A 73 1.59 15.79 -1.65
N TRP A 74 1.46 14.49 -1.37
CA TRP A 74 1.88 13.37 -2.22
C TRP A 74 0.69 12.62 -2.85
N THR A 75 -0.52 13.17 -2.70
CA THR A 75 -1.75 12.60 -3.23
C THR A 75 -2.49 13.63 -4.08
N LEU A 76 -3.17 13.16 -5.13
CA LEU A 76 -4.12 13.96 -5.89
C LEU A 76 -5.50 13.28 -5.83
N PRO A 77 -6.59 14.04 -5.77
CA PRO A 77 -7.93 13.48 -5.90
C PRO A 77 -8.03 12.65 -7.19
N GLY A 78 -8.59 11.45 -7.09
CA GLY A 78 -8.84 10.58 -8.23
C GLY A 78 -10.11 10.96 -8.99
N ASP A 79 -10.33 10.29 -10.12
CA ASP A 79 -11.51 10.49 -10.98
C ASP A 79 -12.79 9.86 -10.40
N ALA A 80 -12.67 9.05 -9.35
CA ALA A 80 -13.77 8.34 -8.72
C ALA A 80 -13.84 8.64 -7.23
N GLU A 81 -15.06 8.69 -6.68
CA GLU A 81 -15.27 8.86 -5.24
C GLU A 81 -14.56 7.74 -4.45
N GLY A 82 -13.81 8.14 -3.42
CA GLY A 82 -13.00 7.23 -2.61
C GLY A 82 -11.74 6.69 -3.30
N ALA A 83 -11.29 7.31 -4.39
CA ALA A 83 -10.00 7.01 -5.02
C ALA A 83 -9.11 8.26 -5.05
N ASP A 84 -7.83 8.08 -4.71
CA ASP A 84 -6.80 9.09 -4.91
C ASP A 84 -5.65 8.51 -5.72
N TYR A 85 -5.03 9.36 -6.53
CA TYR A 85 -3.71 9.08 -7.06
C TYR A 85 -2.69 9.31 -5.96
N ILE A 86 -1.77 8.36 -5.80
CA ILE A 86 -0.68 8.45 -4.83
C ILE A 86 0.66 8.43 -5.56
N HIS A 87 1.61 9.25 -5.09
CA HIS A 87 2.94 9.30 -5.70
C HIS A 87 3.70 7.98 -5.54
N ALA A 88 4.46 7.59 -6.56
CA ALA A 88 5.19 6.32 -6.59
C ALA A 88 6.21 6.17 -5.45
N ASP A 89 6.80 7.27 -4.98
CA ASP A 89 7.75 7.24 -3.85
C ASP A 89 7.06 6.93 -2.51
N VAL A 90 5.78 7.27 -2.36
CA VAL A 90 4.98 6.85 -1.19
C VAL A 90 4.67 5.36 -1.26
N VAL A 91 4.36 4.86 -2.45
CA VAL A 91 4.14 3.42 -2.68
C VAL A 91 5.41 2.62 -2.37
N ALA A 92 6.55 3.10 -2.84
CA ALA A 92 7.85 2.47 -2.57
C ALA A 92 8.17 2.45 -1.07
N ALA A 93 7.98 3.58 -0.38
CA ALA A 93 8.16 3.65 1.07
C ALA A 93 7.23 2.68 1.82
N ALA A 94 5.95 2.59 1.44
CA ALA A 94 4.97 1.71 2.09
C ALA A 94 5.23 0.22 1.90
N ALA A 95 5.93 -0.16 0.82
CA ALA A 95 6.37 -1.54 0.65
C ALA A 95 7.43 -1.94 1.70
N VAL A 96 8.40 -1.06 1.97
CA VAL A 96 9.60 -1.39 2.74
C VAL A 96 9.55 -0.94 4.21
N GLU A 97 8.80 0.10 4.53
CA GLU A 97 8.77 0.66 5.88
C GLU A 97 8.11 -0.35 6.84
N PRO A 98 8.69 -0.57 8.04
CA PRO A 98 8.12 -1.51 9.00
C PRO A 98 6.73 -1.10 9.47
N LEU A 99 5.83 -2.10 9.54
CA LEU A 99 4.56 -1.96 10.25
C LEU A 99 4.78 -2.17 11.74
N LEU A 100 4.19 -1.30 12.54
CA LEU A 100 4.18 -1.36 14.00
C LEU A 100 2.76 -1.69 14.48
N ALA A 101 2.67 -2.40 15.61
CA ALA A 101 1.42 -2.46 16.37
C ALA A 101 1.17 -1.10 17.01
N ILE A 102 0.08 -0.45 16.61
CA ILE A 102 -0.38 0.81 17.21
C ILE A 102 -1.22 0.51 18.46
N ASP A 103 -2.03 -0.55 18.38
CA ASP A 103 -2.80 -1.14 19.48
C ASP A 103 -3.02 -2.65 19.21
N ASP A 104 -3.83 -3.31 20.03
CA ASP A 104 -4.10 -4.76 19.95
C ASP A 104 -4.77 -5.22 18.64
N HIS A 105 -5.32 -4.29 17.87
CA HIS A 105 -6.11 -4.58 16.66
C HIS A 105 -5.64 -3.81 15.43
N THR A 106 -4.69 -2.88 15.61
CA THR A 106 -4.27 -1.95 14.57
C THR A 106 -2.78 -2.04 14.32
N VAL A 107 -2.43 -2.23 13.05
CA VAL A 107 -1.07 -1.99 12.55
C VAL A 107 -1.02 -0.70 11.74
N GLY A 108 0.12 -0.04 11.80
CA GLY A 108 0.36 1.22 11.10
C GLY A 108 1.85 1.49 10.92
N PHE A 109 2.18 2.50 10.13
CA PHE A 109 3.55 2.99 10.04
C PHE A 109 3.84 3.96 11.20
N ASP A 110 5.09 4.01 11.65
CA ASP A 110 5.55 5.17 12.40
C ASP A 110 5.57 6.40 11.48
N LEU A 111 4.79 7.43 11.82
CA LEU A 111 4.56 8.56 10.91
C LEU A 111 5.84 9.33 10.58
N GLU A 112 6.71 9.52 11.57
CA GLU A 112 7.95 10.27 11.39
C GLU A 112 8.93 9.50 10.51
N SER A 113 9.14 8.22 10.82
CA SER A 113 10.02 7.33 10.04
C SER A 113 9.51 7.14 8.61
N PHE A 114 8.19 6.97 8.43
CA PHE A 114 7.58 6.86 7.12
C PHE A 114 7.79 8.11 6.27
N ARG A 115 7.58 9.31 6.82
CA ARG A 115 7.83 10.56 6.07
C ARG A 115 9.31 10.73 5.73
N ALA A 116 10.20 10.39 6.66
CA ALA A 116 11.64 10.43 6.41
C ALA A 116 12.03 9.47 5.27
N ARG A 117 11.42 8.27 5.23
CA ARG A 117 11.59 7.31 4.13
C ARG A 117 11.15 7.88 2.79
N VAL A 118 9.93 8.41 2.70
CA VAL A 118 9.40 9.00 1.46
C VAL A 118 10.33 10.08 0.92
N LEU A 119 10.80 10.98 1.78
CA LEU A 119 11.72 12.05 1.39
C LEU A 119 13.09 11.52 0.94
N ALA A 120 13.62 10.50 1.61
CA ALA A 120 14.89 9.88 1.24
C ALA A 120 14.80 9.21 -0.15
N ASP A 121 13.72 8.46 -0.39
CA ASP A 121 13.51 7.77 -1.67
C ASP A 121 13.27 8.77 -2.81
N ALA A 122 12.50 9.84 -2.55
CA ALA A 122 12.29 10.93 -3.49
C ALA A 122 13.60 11.67 -3.82
N ALA A 123 14.45 11.93 -2.82
CA ALA A 123 15.73 12.63 -3.02
C ALA A 123 16.69 11.81 -3.91
N VAL A 124 16.74 10.49 -3.73
CA VAL A 124 17.55 9.59 -4.57
C VAL A 124 17.11 9.65 -6.04
N ARG A 125 15.82 9.89 -6.30
CA ARG A 125 15.23 9.94 -7.64
C ARG A 125 15.11 11.35 -8.23
N GLY A 126 15.45 12.39 -7.45
CA GLY A 126 15.35 13.79 -7.86
C GLY A 126 13.93 14.37 -7.82
N HIS A 127 13.05 13.82 -6.98
CA HIS A 127 11.66 14.25 -6.81
C HIS A 127 11.40 15.01 -5.49
N ALA A 128 12.43 15.23 -4.66
CA ALA A 128 12.33 15.90 -3.37
C ALA A 128 12.32 17.43 -3.48
#